data_AF-A0A932WAR0-F1
#
_entry.id   AF-A0A932WAR0-F1
#
_cell.length_a   1.000
_cell.length_b   1.000
_cell.length_c   1.000
_cell.angle_alpha   90.00
_cell.angle_beta   90.00
_cell.angle_gamma   90.00
#
_symmetry.space_group_name_H-M   'P 1'
#
loop_
_entity.id
_entity.type
_entity.pdbx_description
1 polymer ?
#
loop_
_entity_poly.entity_id
_entity_poly.type
_entity_poly.pdbx_seq_one_letter_code
_entity_poly.pdbx_strand_id
1 'polypeptide(L)'
;FSAMATYLNRNRIPAVMPYAIATMMFVQTFFLVVLIFLTNPFERLPVPLPDGHGLNSLLRDPGFLMHPPFLLSGYMSWTIPFAFAMGALISGRLDSQWIKAARPWLLTAWAIQGTGLILGAWWAYHVLGWGGFWGWDPVENVAFLPWLVGTALLHSIIVEESRGMLRKWNMLLIITAFCLAIFGTLVVRGALLASVHNFARGPLAPTFLTFLGVVLAVAIYFFFKRSPLLKSTQRFDGIVSKETGFLLNNLLLLGIAFATLWGTLFPLMTEAFQGNKITVGPPFYEKVNGPIFLALIILMGIGPMLAWRKASWESIKRNFRSPLVFAAIWFVIMVTLLDVRDIFTILGAMACAFTLGVVVLEYYRGVKMRRQTTGQAYPVALSSMVTSNRRRYGGYIVHVGILLIALAVMGVNLHQKQAEVTLKPGETASVGGFTLRYDSLAANQRRSDSLVTSAALTVFKGGKQIDTLDPKRVVYDNQEGQPVSRIAIRTRPQQDLYVLLAAWDDQTQVATFVMFVNPLVIWLWIGGGVFLFGTIIAIWPSRQPAYAPIPARQPVAGGLPTKA
;
A
#
# COMPACT_ATOMS: atom_id res chain seq x y z
N PHE A 1 4.64 17.00 11.16
CA PHE A 1 5.81 16.41 10.45
C PHE A 1 6.87 17.42 10.03
N SER A 2 6.55 18.53 9.33
CA SER A 2 7.53 19.52 8.82
C SER A 2 8.44 20.12 9.89
N ALA A 3 7.91 20.46 11.07
CA ALA A 3 8.71 20.96 12.20
C ALA A 3 9.76 19.93 12.66
N MET A 4 9.36 18.66 12.78
CA MET A 4 10.26 17.55 13.14
C MET A 4 11.33 17.32 12.06
N ALA A 5 10.96 17.36 10.78
CA ALA A 5 11.90 17.25 9.66
C ALA A 5 12.94 18.36 9.66
N THR A 6 12.50 19.58 9.93
CA THR A 6 13.36 20.74 10.04
C THR A 6 14.33 20.61 11.21
N TYR A 7 13.82 20.32 12.40
CA TYR A 7 14.63 20.18 13.61
C TYR A 7 15.70 19.10 13.48
N LEU A 8 15.34 17.93 12.95
CA LEU A 8 16.26 16.79 12.85
C LEU A 8 17.31 16.93 11.74
N ASN A 9 17.08 17.78 10.73
CA ASN A 9 17.93 17.86 9.53
C ASN A 9 18.61 19.22 9.31
N ARG A 10 18.27 20.27 10.07
CA ARG A 10 18.86 21.63 9.98
C ARG A 10 20.39 21.63 9.96
N ASN A 11 21.02 20.78 10.76
CA ASN A 11 22.48 20.69 10.87
C ASN A 11 23.09 19.61 9.96
N ARG A 12 22.28 18.70 9.41
CA ARG A 12 22.76 17.58 8.57
C ARG A 12 22.96 18.00 7.12
N ILE A 13 22.05 18.85 6.60
CA ILE A 13 22.05 19.28 5.20
C ILE A 13 21.76 20.79 5.10
N PRO A 14 22.58 21.65 5.74
CA PRO A 14 22.27 23.07 5.95
C PRO A 14 22.06 23.85 4.66
N ALA A 15 22.73 23.48 3.56
CA ALA A 15 22.56 24.14 2.26
C ALA A 15 21.25 23.77 1.53
N VAL A 16 20.63 22.63 1.89
CA VAL A 16 19.37 22.14 1.30
C VAL A 16 18.16 22.64 2.10
N MET A 17 18.31 22.77 3.42
CA MET A 17 17.20 23.00 4.34
C MET A 17 16.40 24.29 4.11
N PRO A 18 17.00 25.47 3.81
CA PRO A 18 16.22 26.69 3.56
C PRO A 18 15.20 26.51 2.43
N TYR A 19 15.64 25.89 1.32
CA TYR A 19 14.77 25.62 0.16
C TYR A 19 13.76 24.50 0.42
N ALA A 20 14.14 23.49 1.20
CA ALA A 20 13.21 22.47 1.65
C ALA A 20 12.11 23.06 2.55
N ILE A 21 12.46 23.96 3.47
CA ILE A 21 11.51 24.67 4.33
C ILE A 21 10.58 25.53 3.49
N ALA A 22 11.12 26.30 2.53
CA ALA A 22 10.31 27.09 1.61
C ALA A 22 9.32 26.22 0.81
N THR A 23 9.76 25.05 0.35
CA THR A 23 8.88 24.08 -0.35
C THR A 23 7.79 23.54 0.57
N MET A 24 8.11 23.17 1.81
CA MET A 24 7.13 22.71 2.80
C MET A 24 6.12 23.82 3.13
N MET A 25 6.58 25.06 3.29
CA MET A 25 5.71 26.21 3.56
C MET A 25 4.79 26.52 2.38
N PHE A 26 5.27 26.42 1.14
CA PHE A 26 4.46 26.60 -0.06
C PHE A 26 3.31 25.58 -0.12
N VAL A 27 3.61 24.30 0.07
CA VAL A 27 2.61 23.23 0.09
C VAL A 27 1.63 23.43 1.26
N GLN A 28 2.12 23.74 2.45
CA GLN A 28 1.27 23.98 3.63
C GLN A 28 0.36 25.20 3.43
N THR A 29 0.86 26.28 2.83
CA THR A 29 0.08 27.49 2.51
C THR A 29 -1.06 27.15 1.55
N PHE A 30 -0.80 26.35 0.51
CA PHE A 30 -1.86 25.89 -0.39
C PHE A 30 -2.99 25.16 0.36
N PHE A 31 -2.66 24.19 1.21
CA PHE A 31 -3.68 23.47 1.98
C PHE A 31 -4.39 24.35 3.01
N LEU A 32 -3.71 25.31 3.61
CA LEU A 32 -4.34 26.31 4.48
C LEU A 32 -5.30 27.22 3.72
N VAL A 33 -4.94 27.66 2.50
CA VAL A 33 -5.82 28.45 1.64
C VAL A 33 -7.08 27.66 1.29
N VAL A 34 -6.92 26.38 0.90
CA VAL A 34 -8.07 25.50 0.63
C VAL A 34 -8.96 25.38 1.88
N LEU A 35 -8.38 25.12 3.05
CA LEU A 35 -9.13 24.92 4.29
C LEU A 35 -9.87 26.19 4.76
N ILE A 36 -9.22 27.35 4.69
CA ILE A 36 -9.75 28.61 5.23
C ILE A 36 -10.76 29.24 4.28
N PHE A 37 -10.46 29.27 2.97
CA PHE A 37 -11.22 30.06 2.00
C PHE A 37 -12.14 29.25 1.10
N LEU A 38 -11.83 27.97 0.81
CA LEU A 38 -12.57 27.18 -0.17
C LEU A 38 -13.46 26.12 0.46
N THR A 39 -13.02 25.50 1.55
CA THR A 39 -13.79 24.47 2.27
C THR A 39 -13.76 24.73 3.77
N ASN A 40 -14.34 25.86 4.19
CA ASN A 40 -14.39 26.21 5.61
C ASN A 40 -15.28 25.21 6.38
N PRO A 41 -14.73 24.39 7.28
CA PRO A 41 -15.51 23.40 8.03
C PRO A 41 -16.49 24.03 9.03
N PHE A 42 -16.38 25.35 9.27
CA PHE A 42 -17.26 26.11 10.16
C PHE A 42 -18.26 26.98 9.39
N GLU A 43 -18.38 26.79 8.08
CA GLU A 43 -19.44 27.42 7.29
C GLU A 43 -20.81 26.98 7.83
N ARG A 44 -21.66 27.97 8.15
CA ARG A 44 -22.96 27.72 8.76
C ARG A 44 -23.96 27.34 7.68
N LEU A 45 -24.86 26.43 8.01
CA LEU A 45 -26.00 26.12 7.15
C LEU A 45 -26.89 27.37 6.99
N PRO A 46 -27.41 27.64 5.76
CA PRO A 46 -28.38 28.72 5.55
C PRO A 46 -29.62 28.57 6.44
N VAL A 47 -30.03 27.33 6.70
CA VAL A 47 -31.08 26.97 7.65
C VAL A 47 -30.48 26.02 8.69
N PRO A 48 -30.40 26.41 9.97
CA PRO A 48 -29.93 25.53 11.03
C PRO A 48 -30.83 24.31 11.18
N LEU A 49 -30.27 23.13 10.97
CA LEU A 49 -30.91 21.86 11.33
C LEU A 49 -30.61 21.57 12.82
N PRO A 50 -31.55 21.06 13.61
CA PRO A 50 -31.34 20.74 15.04
C PRO A 50 -30.06 19.94 15.30
N ASP A 51 -29.76 18.97 14.43
CA ASP A 51 -28.59 18.08 14.52
C ASP A 51 -27.57 18.30 13.38
N GLY A 52 -27.71 19.40 12.62
CA GLY A 52 -26.97 19.58 11.37
C GLY A 52 -27.31 18.51 10.33
N HIS A 53 -26.44 18.34 9.32
CA HIS A 53 -26.51 17.15 8.44
C HIS A 53 -26.01 15.87 9.11
N GLY A 54 -25.38 16.01 10.30
CA GLY A 54 -24.62 14.97 10.97
C GLY A 54 -23.55 14.31 10.08
N LEU A 55 -23.01 13.19 10.54
CA LEU A 55 -22.07 12.39 9.76
C LEU A 55 -22.83 11.53 8.75
N ASN A 56 -22.26 11.38 7.56
CA ASN A 56 -22.67 10.34 6.62
C ASN A 56 -22.60 8.96 7.31
N SER A 57 -23.57 8.08 7.06
CA SER A 57 -23.74 6.81 7.77
C SER A 57 -22.49 5.92 7.74
N LEU A 58 -21.76 5.90 6.61
CA LEU A 58 -20.52 5.12 6.47
C LEU A 58 -19.39 5.66 7.36
N LEU A 59 -19.37 6.98 7.63
CA LEU A 59 -18.37 7.63 8.49
C LEU A 59 -18.54 7.29 9.98
N ARG A 60 -19.68 6.70 10.36
CA ARG A 60 -19.95 6.28 11.74
C ARG A 60 -19.29 4.93 12.08
N ASP A 61 -18.79 4.20 11.08
CA ASP A 61 -18.07 2.96 11.31
C ASP A 61 -16.64 3.21 11.85
N PRO A 62 -16.18 2.50 12.89
CA PRO A 62 -14.83 2.67 13.44
C PRO A 62 -13.70 2.49 12.42
N GLY A 63 -13.87 1.57 11.46
CA GLY A 63 -12.91 1.38 10.37
C GLY A 63 -12.81 2.60 9.47
N PHE A 64 -13.92 3.27 9.21
CA PHE A 64 -13.93 4.54 8.50
C PHE A 64 -13.28 5.66 9.31
N LEU A 65 -13.48 5.71 10.63
CA LEU A 65 -12.85 6.75 11.45
C LEU A 65 -11.32 6.62 11.48
N MET A 66 -10.78 5.41 11.30
CA MET A 66 -9.35 5.16 11.37
C MET A 66 -8.62 5.31 10.02
N HIS A 67 -9.14 4.76 8.92
CA HIS A 67 -8.33 4.64 7.70
C HIS A 67 -8.03 5.97 6.97
N PRO A 68 -8.95 6.94 6.79
CA PRO A 68 -8.69 8.19 6.08
C PRO A 68 -7.64 9.06 6.78
N PRO A 69 -7.62 9.22 8.12
CA PRO A 69 -6.51 9.90 8.79
C PRO A 69 -5.15 9.31 8.46
N PHE A 70 -5.01 7.98 8.41
CA PHE A 70 -3.75 7.34 7.98
C PHE A 70 -3.47 7.59 6.51
N LEU A 71 -4.44 7.40 5.62
CA LEU A 71 -4.24 7.53 4.18
C LEU A 71 -3.87 8.97 3.77
N LEU A 72 -4.61 9.96 4.28
CA LEU A 72 -4.35 11.38 4.04
C LEU A 72 -3.04 11.83 4.70
N SER A 73 -2.73 11.34 5.91
CA SER A 73 -1.41 11.58 6.53
C SER A 73 -0.29 10.98 5.69
N GLY A 74 -0.51 9.83 5.05
CA GLY A 74 0.40 9.19 4.11
C GLY A 74 0.68 10.08 2.90
N TYR A 75 -0.38 10.58 2.25
CA TYR A 75 -0.24 11.57 1.16
C TYR A 75 0.57 12.79 1.58
N MET A 76 0.20 13.41 2.71
CA MET A 76 0.86 14.63 3.16
C MET A 76 2.32 14.37 3.57
N SER A 77 2.65 13.17 4.03
CA SER A 77 4.02 12.81 4.43
C SER A 77 5.00 12.77 3.25
N TRP A 78 4.53 12.54 2.01
CA TRP A 78 5.37 12.64 0.80
C TRP A 78 5.89 14.05 0.53
N THR A 79 5.29 15.08 1.14
CA THR A 79 5.77 16.46 1.07
C THR A 79 7.21 16.60 1.55
N ILE A 80 7.62 15.84 2.57
CA ILE A 80 8.96 15.99 3.15
C ILE A 80 10.05 15.45 2.23
N PRO A 81 9.98 14.19 1.74
CA PRO A 81 10.91 13.73 0.72
C PRO A 81 10.95 14.61 -0.53
N PHE A 82 9.79 15.07 -0.99
CA PHE A 82 9.70 16.00 -2.12
C PHE A 82 10.40 17.34 -1.84
N ALA A 83 10.18 17.92 -0.67
CA ALA A 83 10.82 19.15 -0.26
C ALA A 83 12.35 19.01 -0.16
N PHE A 84 12.85 17.85 0.29
CA PHE A 84 14.29 17.58 0.33
C PHE A 84 14.87 17.46 -1.09
N ALA A 85 14.15 16.79 -1.99
CA ALA A 85 14.52 16.69 -3.40
C ALA A 85 14.53 18.07 -4.09
N MET A 86 13.49 18.88 -3.91
CA MET A 86 13.42 20.25 -4.42
C MET A 86 14.51 21.12 -3.82
N GLY A 87 14.75 21.03 -2.51
CA GLY A 87 15.83 21.78 -1.87
C GLY A 87 17.21 21.41 -2.41
N ALA A 88 17.44 20.14 -2.72
CA ALA A 88 18.69 19.66 -3.32
C ALA A 88 18.84 20.17 -4.77
N LEU A 89 17.77 20.17 -5.57
CA LEU A 89 17.77 20.73 -6.92
C LEU A 89 17.99 22.26 -6.91
N ILE A 90 17.26 23.00 -6.07
CA ILE A 90 17.35 24.46 -6.04
C ILE A 90 18.75 24.89 -5.58
N SER A 91 19.24 24.34 -4.46
CA SER A 91 20.58 24.61 -3.94
C SER A 91 21.71 24.12 -4.85
N GLY A 92 21.44 23.15 -5.74
CA GLY A 92 22.46 22.45 -6.53
C GLY A 92 23.33 21.49 -5.73
N ARG A 93 23.02 21.25 -4.44
CA ARG A 93 23.72 20.30 -3.57
C ARG A 93 23.09 18.91 -3.69
N LEU A 94 23.54 18.17 -4.69
CA LEU A 94 23.01 16.86 -5.10
C LEU A 94 23.93 15.69 -4.70
N ASP A 95 24.61 15.82 -3.57
CA ASP A 95 25.44 14.76 -2.99
C ASP A 95 24.57 13.68 -2.31
N SER A 96 25.16 12.56 -1.92
CA SER A 96 24.36 11.47 -1.31
C SER A 96 23.84 11.79 0.10
N GLN A 97 24.17 12.95 0.68
CA GLN A 97 23.75 13.31 2.04
C GLN A 97 22.26 13.64 2.12
N TRP A 98 21.70 14.38 1.16
CA TRP A 98 20.27 14.72 1.17
C TRP A 98 19.38 13.49 1.06
N ILE A 99 19.80 12.47 0.30
CA ILE A 99 19.09 11.21 0.16
C ILE A 99 19.09 10.42 1.47
N LYS A 100 20.25 10.35 2.14
CA LYS A 100 20.35 9.71 3.46
C LYS A 100 19.45 10.41 4.49
N ALA A 101 19.33 11.74 4.40
CA ALA A 101 18.42 12.53 5.23
C ALA A 101 16.94 12.31 4.86
N ALA A 102 16.61 12.14 3.57
CA ALA A 102 15.24 11.91 3.09
C ALA A 102 14.72 10.50 3.39
N ARG A 103 15.61 9.50 3.46
CA ARG A 103 15.23 8.08 3.59
C ARG A 103 14.31 7.75 4.76
N PRO A 104 14.55 8.20 6.01
CA PRO A 104 13.61 7.93 7.10
C PRO A 104 12.21 8.46 6.80
N TRP A 105 12.12 9.66 6.21
CA TRP A 105 10.84 10.27 5.80
C TRP A 105 10.15 9.51 4.68
N LEU A 106 10.91 8.98 3.73
CA LEU A 106 10.39 8.10 2.67
C LEU A 106 9.77 6.83 3.27
N LEU A 107 10.47 6.16 4.18
CA LEU A 107 9.95 4.98 4.86
C LEU A 107 8.73 5.32 5.73
N THR A 108 8.74 6.46 6.43
CA THR A 108 7.59 6.91 7.24
C THR A 108 6.37 7.19 6.37
N ALA A 109 6.52 7.94 5.26
CA ALA A 109 5.41 8.22 4.35
C ALA A 109 4.85 6.93 3.75
N TRP A 110 5.73 6.04 3.29
CA TRP A 110 5.37 4.74 2.74
C TRP A 110 4.70 3.82 3.76
N ALA A 111 5.14 3.83 5.02
CA ALA A 111 4.55 3.05 6.11
C ALA A 111 3.14 3.54 6.43
N ILE A 112 2.97 4.84 6.70
CA ILE A 112 1.69 5.45 7.05
C ILE A 112 0.67 5.22 5.93
N GLN A 113 1.09 5.43 4.68
CA GLN A 113 0.23 5.17 3.53
C GLN A 113 -0.13 3.69 3.36
N GLY A 114 0.84 2.78 3.50
CA GLY A 114 0.60 1.34 3.46
C GLY A 114 -0.40 0.90 4.53
N THR A 115 -0.27 1.43 5.75
CA THR A 115 -1.24 1.19 6.83
C THR A 115 -2.62 1.75 6.48
N GLY A 116 -2.71 2.95 5.90
CA GLY A 116 -3.97 3.50 5.41
C GLY A 116 -4.67 2.61 4.38
N LEU A 117 -3.91 2.05 3.43
CA LEU A 117 -4.43 1.12 2.42
C LEU A 117 -4.96 -0.18 3.05
N ILE A 118 -4.21 -0.77 3.99
CA ILE A 118 -4.62 -2.01 4.69
C ILE A 118 -5.88 -1.76 5.53
N LEU A 119 -5.95 -0.64 6.25
CA LEU A 119 -7.12 -0.27 7.04
C LEU A 119 -8.34 0.03 6.16
N GLY A 120 -8.14 0.64 4.99
CA GLY A 120 -9.19 0.85 4.00
C GLY A 120 -9.75 -0.48 3.48
N ALA A 121 -8.87 -1.40 3.10
CA ALA A 121 -9.27 -2.75 2.68
C ALA A 121 -10.02 -3.52 3.79
N TRP A 122 -9.58 -3.36 5.04
CA TRP A 122 -10.26 -3.93 6.21
C TRP A 122 -11.66 -3.34 6.37
N TRP A 123 -11.79 -2.01 6.33
CA TRP A 123 -13.09 -1.35 6.41
C TRP A 123 -14.03 -1.80 5.28
N ALA A 124 -13.55 -1.82 4.03
CA ALA A 124 -14.32 -2.24 2.86
C ALA A 124 -14.90 -3.65 3.05
N TYR A 125 -14.09 -4.56 3.56
CA TYR A 125 -14.49 -5.94 3.87
C TYR A 125 -15.57 -6.04 4.96
N HIS A 126 -15.64 -5.09 5.90
CA HIS A 126 -16.60 -5.16 7.02
C HIS A 126 -17.89 -4.37 6.78
N VAL A 127 -17.94 -3.53 5.75
CA VAL A 127 -19.03 -2.56 5.56
C VAL A 127 -19.68 -2.59 4.17
N LEU A 128 -18.93 -2.83 3.08
CA LEU A 128 -19.45 -2.60 1.72
C LEU A 128 -20.32 -3.73 1.16
N GLY A 129 -20.31 -4.93 1.72
CA GLY A 129 -21.28 -5.97 1.39
C GLY A 129 -20.92 -6.86 0.21
N TRP A 130 -19.97 -6.47 -0.66
CA TRP A 130 -19.65 -7.18 -1.91
C TRP A 130 -18.78 -8.45 -1.79
N GLY A 131 -18.45 -8.90 -0.57
CA GLY A 131 -17.70 -10.13 -0.34
C GLY A 131 -16.17 -10.06 -0.48
N GLY A 132 -15.60 -8.95 -0.95
CA GLY A 132 -14.15 -8.73 -1.08
C GLY A 132 -13.58 -7.56 -0.26
N PHE A 133 -12.25 -7.42 -0.27
CA PHE A 133 -11.49 -6.41 0.48
C PHE A 133 -10.92 -5.28 -0.40
N TRP A 134 -10.93 -5.44 -1.72
CA TRP A 134 -10.41 -4.46 -2.67
C TRP A 134 -11.24 -4.50 -3.95
N GLY A 135 -12.05 -3.46 -4.18
CA GLY A 135 -12.99 -3.40 -5.31
C GLY A 135 -12.43 -2.72 -6.55
N TRP A 136 -11.15 -2.32 -6.52
CA TRP A 136 -10.54 -1.44 -7.52
C TRP A 136 -11.30 -0.11 -7.68
N ASP A 137 -11.85 0.39 -6.57
CA ASP A 137 -12.52 1.69 -6.51
C ASP A 137 -11.54 2.80 -6.94
N PRO A 138 -11.97 3.80 -7.74
CA PRO A 138 -11.07 4.83 -8.25
C PRO A 138 -10.29 5.59 -7.16
N VAL A 139 -10.88 5.82 -5.99
CA VAL A 139 -10.21 6.52 -4.88
C VAL A 139 -9.17 5.62 -4.23
N GLU A 140 -9.46 4.33 -4.06
CA GLU A 140 -8.49 3.33 -3.59
C GLU A 140 -7.33 3.18 -4.58
N ASN A 141 -7.62 3.17 -5.89
CA ASN A 141 -6.62 3.06 -6.95
C ASN A 141 -5.63 4.21 -6.92
N VAL A 142 -6.10 5.46 -6.88
CA VAL A 142 -5.19 6.63 -6.81
C VAL A 142 -4.40 6.67 -5.51
N ALA A 143 -4.94 6.11 -4.43
CA ALA A 143 -4.23 5.96 -3.17
C ALA A 143 -3.12 4.93 -3.22
N PHE A 144 -3.23 3.94 -4.11
CA PHE A 144 -2.21 2.92 -4.29
C PHE A 144 -1.01 3.40 -5.13
N LEU A 145 -1.24 4.34 -6.06
CA LEU A 145 -0.22 4.82 -7.01
C LEU A 145 1.07 5.38 -6.36
N PRO A 146 1.03 6.38 -5.46
CA PRO A 146 2.25 6.89 -4.86
C PRO A 146 2.94 5.86 -3.96
N TRP A 147 2.20 4.88 -3.41
CA TRP A 147 2.80 3.77 -2.65
C TRP A 147 3.60 2.83 -3.55
N LEU A 148 3.11 2.51 -4.76
CA LEU A 148 3.85 1.73 -5.75
C LEU A 148 5.12 2.45 -6.22
N VAL A 149 5.01 3.73 -6.60
CA VAL A 149 6.15 4.56 -7.00
C VAL A 149 7.15 4.72 -5.86
N GLY A 150 6.64 4.92 -4.64
CA GLY A 150 7.43 4.96 -3.41
C GLY A 150 8.17 3.65 -3.13
N THR A 151 7.55 2.51 -3.40
CA THR A 151 8.19 1.19 -3.29
C THR A 151 9.33 1.05 -4.29
N ALA A 152 9.13 1.49 -5.54
CA ALA A 152 10.17 1.51 -6.57
C ALA A 152 11.36 2.38 -6.14
N LEU A 153 11.07 3.56 -5.59
CA LEU A 153 12.06 4.50 -5.06
C LEU A 153 12.87 3.92 -3.90
N LEU A 154 12.22 3.33 -2.89
CA LEU A 154 12.92 2.72 -1.74
C LEU A 154 13.96 1.68 -2.17
N HIS A 155 13.64 0.92 -3.22
CA HIS A 155 14.53 -0.06 -3.84
C HIS A 155 15.63 0.60 -4.67
N SER A 156 15.29 1.58 -5.50
CA SER A 156 16.24 2.25 -6.38
C SER A 156 17.27 3.10 -5.62
N ILE A 157 16.93 3.66 -4.45
CA ILE A 157 17.91 4.35 -3.61
C ILE A 157 18.97 3.38 -3.06
N ILE A 158 18.67 2.08 -2.91
CA ILE A 158 19.71 1.10 -2.54
C ILE A 158 20.83 1.08 -3.60
N VAL A 159 20.46 1.13 -4.88
CA VAL A 159 21.41 1.16 -6.00
C VAL A 159 22.19 2.45 -6.02
N GLU A 160 21.54 3.59 -5.77
CA GLU A 160 22.24 4.88 -5.71
C GLU A 160 23.27 4.93 -4.59
N GLU A 161 22.91 4.50 -3.38
CA GLU A 161 23.85 4.49 -2.25
C GLU A 161 25.00 3.50 -2.44
N SER A 162 24.73 2.37 -3.09
CA SER A 162 25.71 1.28 -3.23
C SER A 162 26.64 1.50 -4.43
N ARG A 163 26.16 2.16 -5.50
CA ARG A 163 26.85 2.23 -6.80
C ARG A 163 26.92 3.64 -7.41
N GLY A 164 26.23 4.63 -6.84
CA GLY A 164 26.18 5.99 -7.38
C GLY A 164 25.42 6.11 -8.70
N MET A 165 24.54 5.16 -9.01
CA MET A 165 23.73 5.11 -10.22
C MET A 165 22.28 5.56 -9.96
N LEU A 166 21.47 5.72 -11.01
CA LEU A 166 20.03 6.00 -10.93
C LEU A 166 19.65 7.31 -10.23
N ARG A 167 20.56 8.28 -10.09
CA ARG A 167 20.27 9.57 -9.43
C ARG A 167 19.11 10.34 -10.07
N LYS A 168 19.13 10.45 -11.41
CA LYS A 168 18.02 11.06 -12.17
C LYS A 168 16.70 10.33 -11.96
N TRP A 169 16.76 9.01 -11.95
CA TRP A 169 15.61 8.15 -11.79
C TRP A 169 14.99 8.32 -10.39
N ASN A 170 15.81 8.31 -9.34
CA ASN A 170 15.33 8.55 -7.98
C ASN A 170 14.72 9.94 -7.80
N MET A 171 15.31 10.96 -8.44
CA MET A 171 14.74 12.30 -8.44
C MET A 171 13.34 12.32 -9.09
N LEU A 172 13.19 11.70 -10.25
CA LEU A 172 11.89 11.58 -10.93
C LEU A 172 10.88 10.80 -10.08
N LEU A 173 11.26 9.66 -9.50
CA LEU A 173 10.37 8.86 -8.66
C LEU A 173 9.87 9.63 -7.43
N ILE A 174 10.72 10.44 -6.77
CA ILE A 174 10.29 11.28 -5.64
C ILE A 174 9.26 12.32 -6.09
N ILE A 175 9.55 13.02 -7.20
CA ILE A 175 8.64 14.04 -7.76
C ILE A 175 7.31 13.39 -8.14
N THR A 176 7.34 12.26 -8.83
CA THR A 176 6.16 11.51 -9.26
C THR A 176 5.34 11.01 -8.08
N ALA A 177 5.97 10.45 -7.03
CA ALA A 177 5.25 9.98 -5.84
C ALA A 177 4.50 11.12 -5.15
N PHE A 178 5.12 12.30 -5.01
CA PHE A 178 4.44 13.47 -4.44
C PHE A 178 3.31 13.98 -5.34
N CYS A 179 3.54 14.10 -6.66
CA CYS A 179 2.52 14.52 -7.60
C CYS A 179 1.31 13.57 -7.59
N LEU A 180 1.55 12.26 -7.51
CA LEU A 180 0.50 11.26 -7.39
C LEU A 180 -0.25 11.33 -6.05
N ALA A 181 0.40 11.70 -4.95
CA ALA A 181 -0.27 11.94 -3.68
C ALA A 181 -1.20 13.17 -3.73
N ILE A 182 -0.76 14.26 -4.39
CA ILE A 182 -1.60 15.45 -4.64
C ILE A 182 -2.75 15.10 -5.61
N PHE A 183 -2.47 14.32 -6.66
CA PHE A 183 -3.48 13.81 -7.58
C PHE A 183 -4.52 12.92 -6.87
N GLY A 184 -4.09 12.05 -5.95
CA GLY A 184 -5.01 11.27 -5.14
C GLY A 184 -5.92 12.15 -4.28
N THR A 185 -5.38 13.23 -3.71
CA THR A 185 -6.17 14.23 -2.97
C THR A 185 -7.16 14.97 -3.88
N LEU A 186 -6.74 15.34 -5.09
CA LEU A 186 -7.59 15.93 -6.13
C LEU A 186 -8.77 15.01 -6.46
N VAL A 187 -8.55 13.72 -6.66
CA VAL A 187 -9.62 12.78 -7.03
C VAL A 187 -10.62 12.61 -5.89
N VAL A 188 -10.14 12.47 -4.65
CA VAL A 188 -11.01 12.32 -3.45
C VAL A 188 -11.85 13.58 -3.20
N ARG A 189 -11.26 14.77 -3.37
CA ARG A 189 -11.90 16.04 -3.01
C ARG A 189 -12.57 16.76 -4.17
N GLY A 190 -12.16 16.47 -5.39
CA GLY A 190 -12.67 17.08 -6.62
C GLY A 190 -13.86 16.35 -7.23
N ALA A 191 -14.30 15.22 -6.66
CA ALA A 191 -15.45 14.45 -7.10
C ALA A 191 -15.41 14.09 -8.61
N LEU A 192 -14.21 13.91 -9.16
CA LEU A 192 -14.01 13.67 -10.59
C LEU A 192 -14.53 12.30 -11.03
N LEU A 193 -14.48 11.31 -10.15
CA LEU A 193 -14.80 9.92 -10.44
C LEU A 193 -15.91 9.43 -9.52
N ALA A 194 -16.79 8.58 -10.05
CA ALA A 194 -17.76 7.85 -9.24
C ALA A 194 -17.01 6.89 -8.30
N SER A 195 -17.23 7.03 -6.99
CA SER A 195 -16.52 6.26 -5.97
C SER A 195 -17.35 6.18 -4.70
N VAL A 196 -17.24 5.06 -3.99
CA VAL A 196 -17.83 4.87 -2.66
C VAL A 196 -17.18 5.77 -1.60
N HIS A 197 -16.01 6.33 -1.91
CA HIS A 197 -15.25 7.23 -1.05
C HIS A 197 -15.46 8.71 -1.38
N ASN A 198 -16.39 9.04 -2.28
CA ASN A 198 -16.63 10.42 -2.66
C ASN A 198 -17.66 11.09 -1.74
N PHE A 199 -17.17 11.74 -0.67
CA PHE A 199 -18.01 12.46 0.31
C PHE A 199 -17.97 13.98 0.12
N ALA A 200 -17.05 14.49 -0.70
CA ALA A 200 -16.87 15.91 -0.92
C ALA A 200 -17.80 16.41 -2.02
N ARG A 201 -18.43 17.56 -1.78
CA ARG A 201 -19.21 18.30 -2.78
C ARG A 201 -18.56 19.66 -2.94
N GLY A 202 -17.97 19.95 -4.11
CA GLY A 202 -17.42 21.28 -4.40
C GLY A 202 -16.47 21.33 -5.60
N PRO A 203 -16.31 22.49 -6.26
CA PRO A 203 -15.47 22.66 -7.45
C PRO A 203 -13.99 22.83 -7.08
N LEU A 204 -13.43 21.89 -6.31
CA LEU A 204 -12.01 21.96 -5.90
C LEU A 204 -11.05 21.50 -7.00
N ALA A 205 -11.56 20.80 -8.02
CA ALA A 205 -10.72 20.21 -9.04
C ALA A 205 -9.82 21.23 -9.78
N PRO A 206 -10.31 22.38 -10.25
CA PRO A 206 -9.46 23.39 -10.91
C PRO A 206 -8.34 23.92 -10.00
N THR A 207 -8.63 24.11 -8.70
CA THR A 207 -7.66 24.60 -7.72
C THR A 207 -6.51 23.61 -7.52
N PHE A 208 -6.83 22.34 -7.32
CA PHE A 208 -5.82 21.28 -7.16
C PHE A 208 -5.07 21.01 -8.46
N LEU A 209 -5.73 21.06 -9.62
CA LEU A 209 -5.08 20.93 -10.94
C LEU A 209 -4.08 22.07 -11.17
N THR A 210 -4.46 23.31 -10.85
CA THR A 210 -3.57 24.47 -10.97
C THR A 210 -2.34 24.31 -10.08
N PHE A 211 -2.55 23.94 -8.82
CA PHE A 211 -1.45 23.69 -7.88
C PHE A 211 -0.53 22.57 -8.36
N LEU A 212 -1.10 21.44 -8.81
CA LEU A 212 -0.34 20.32 -9.36
C LEU A 212 0.45 20.75 -10.60
N GLY A 213 -0.14 21.55 -11.49
CA GLY A 213 0.52 22.10 -12.66
C GLY A 213 1.71 22.99 -12.31
N VAL A 214 1.56 23.90 -11.34
CA VAL A 214 2.64 24.76 -10.84
C VAL A 214 3.77 23.92 -10.22
N VAL A 215 3.43 22.99 -9.32
CA VAL A 215 4.40 22.07 -8.70
C VAL A 215 5.19 21.31 -9.76
N LEU A 216 4.49 20.75 -10.75
CA LEU A 216 5.09 19.96 -11.81
C LEU A 216 5.99 20.82 -12.69
N ALA A 217 5.55 22.01 -13.10
CA ALA A 217 6.34 22.93 -13.91
C ALA A 217 7.64 23.34 -13.21
N VAL A 218 7.56 23.70 -11.92
CA VAL A 218 8.74 24.07 -11.12
C VAL A 218 9.68 22.88 -10.94
N ALA A 219 9.15 21.70 -10.61
CA ALA A 219 9.95 20.49 -10.43
C ALA A 219 10.65 20.08 -11.73
N ILE A 220 9.96 20.11 -12.86
CA ILE A 220 10.50 19.82 -14.19
C ILE A 220 11.60 20.83 -14.57
N TYR A 221 11.34 22.13 -14.39
CA TYR A 221 12.33 23.18 -14.66
C TYR A 221 13.64 22.93 -13.90
N PHE A 222 13.56 22.72 -12.60
CA PHE A 222 14.74 22.48 -11.78
C PHE A 222 15.40 21.12 -12.06
N PHE A 223 14.61 20.09 -12.35
CA PHE A 223 15.12 18.78 -12.78
C PHE A 223 15.98 18.90 -14.02
N PHE A 224 15.49 19.53 -15.10
CA PHE A 224 16.25 19.68 -16.33
C PHE A 224 17.46 20.60 -16.14
N LYS A 225 17.28 21.74 -15.45
CA LYS A 225 18.37 22.69 -15.14
C LYS A 225 19.52 22.02 -14.38
N ARG A 226 19.23 21.07 -13.49
CA ARG A 226 20.24 20.37 -12.67
C ARG A 226 20.57 18.97 -13.15
N SER A 227 19.94 18.49 -14.21
CA SER A 227 20.18 17.17 -14.82
C SER A 227 21.67 16.89 -15.10
N PRO A 228 22.51 17.87 -15.50
CA PRO A 228 23.95 17.64 -15.66
C PRO A 228 24.69 17.24 -14.37
N LEU A 229 24.21 17.69 -13.20
CA LEU A 229 24.77 17.37 -11.89
C LEU A 229 24.31 16.00 -11.37
N LEU A 230 23.25 15.43 -11.97
CA LEU A 230 22.67 14.12 -11.63
C LEU A 230 23.27 12.97 -12.46
N LYS A 231 24.45 13.14 -13.07
CA LYS A 231 25.08 12.08 -13.86
C LYS A 231 25.49 10.90 -12.96
N SER A 232 25.21 9.68 -13.43
CA SER A 232 25.68 8.46 -12.79
C SER A 232 27.20 8.40 -12.80
N THR A 233 27.80 7.97 -11.70
CA THR A 233 29.26 7.80 -11.59
C THR A 233 29.75 6.49 -12.23
N GLN A 234 28.85 5.55 -12.49
CA GLN A 234 29.14 4.21 -13.00
C GLN A 234 28.13 3.81 -14.09
N ARG A 235 28.52 2.86 -14.95
CA ARG A 235 27.67 2.27 -16.00
C ARG A 235 27.21 0.87 -15.59
N PHE A 236 26.20 0.34 -16.29
CA PHE A 236 25.77 -1.04 -16.12
C PHE A 236 26.78 -1.99 -16.77
N ASP A 237 27.42 -2.84 -15.96
CA ASP A 237 28.51 -3.73 -16.41
C ASP A 237 28.00 -5.10 -16.93
N GLY A 238 26.74 -5.48 -16.67
CA GLY A 238 26.18 -6.78 -17.07
C GLY A 238 24.65 -6.89 -17.03
N ILE A 239 24.10 -7.68 -17.96
CA ILE A 239 22.65 -7.90 -18.11
C ILE A 239 22.06 -8.63 -16.90
N VAL A 240 22.70 -9.70 -16.42
CA VAL A 240 22.28 -10.44 -15.23
C VAL A 240 23.06 -9.95 -14.01
N SER A 241 22.48 -8.95 -13.33
CA SER A 241 23.08 -8.31 -12.18
C SER A 241 22.02 -7.87 -11.17
N LYS A 242 22.44 -7.63 -9.92
CA LYS A 242 21.56 -7.05 -8.90
C LYS A 242 21.07 -5.65 -9.31
N GLU A 243 21.89 -4.86 -9.99
CA GLU A 243 21.51 -3.57 -10.55
C GLU A 243 20.35 -3.70 -11.56
N THR A 244 20.44 -4.64 -12.49
CA THR A 244 19.36 -4.90 -13.47
C THR A 244 18.10 -5.43 -12.77
N GLY A 245 18.24 -6.29 -11.76
CA GLY A 245 17.11 -6.77 -10.96
C GLY A 245 16.35 -5.63 -10.29
N PHE A 246 17.06 -4.65 -9.70
CA PHE A 246 16.43 -3.45 -9.14
C PHE A 246 15.74 -2.58 -10.20
N LEU A 247 16.34 -2.42 -11.39
CA LEU A 247 15.74 -1.69 -12.49
C LEU A 247 14.46 -2.37 -13.00
N LEU A 248 14.48 -3.69 -13.18
CA LEU A 248 13.32 -4.48 -13.58
C LEU A 248 12.20 -4.38 -12.54
N ASN A 249 12.55 -4.45 -11.24
CA ASN A 249 11.60 -4.24 -10.15
C ASN A 249 10.92 -2.87 -10.25
N ASN A 250 11.70 -1.83 -10.53
CA ASN A 250 11.17 -0.48 -10.72
C ASN A 250 10.22 -0.42 -11.92
N LEU A 251 10.60 -1.02 -13.05
CA LEU A 251 9.77 -1.05 -14.26
C LEU A 251 8.45 -1.79 -14.03
N LEU A 252 8.46 -2.93 -13.34
CA LEU A 252 7.25 -3.69 -13.03
C LEU A 252 6.33 -2.90 -12.08
N LEU A 253 6.87 -2.29 -11.02
CA LEU A 253 6.09 -1.45 -10.09
C LEU A 253 5.48 -0.23 -10.80
N LEU A 254 6.24 0.44 -11.66
CA LEU A 254 5.73 1.53 -12.47
C LEU A 254 4.74 1.07 -13.53
N GLY A 255 4.90 -0.16 -14.05
CA GLY A 255 3.95 -0.79 -14.97
C GLY A 255 2.59 -0.99 -14.32
N ILE A 256 2.55 -1.50 -13.08
CA ILE A 256 1.32 -1.61 -12.28
C ILE A 256 0.74 -0.22 -12.02
N ALA A 257 1.56 0.74 -11.58
CA ALA A 257 1.09 2.10 -11.32
C ALA A 257 0.49 2.74 -12.59
N PHE A 258 1.13 2.55 -13.74
CA PHE A 258 0.64 3.05 -15.02
C PHE A 258 -0.66 2.37 -15.43
N ALA A 259 -0.74 1.04 -15.37
CA ALA A 259 -1.95 0.29 -15.72
C ALA A 259 -3.13 0.67 -14.82
N THR A 260 -2.89 0.82 -13.51
CA THR A 260 -3.91 1.26 -12.55
C THR A 260 -4.34 2.70 -12.80
N LEU A 261 -3.39 3.63 -13.02
CA LEU A 261 -3.72 5.02 -13.36
C LEU A 261 -4.51 5.11 -14.65
N TRP A 262 -4.11 4.35 -15.67
CA TRP A 262 -4.78 4.31 -16.95
C TRP A 262 -6.22 3.81 -16.82
N GLY A 263 -6.43 2.66 -16.17
CA GLY A 263 -7.77 2.12 -15.92
C GLY A 263 -8.64 3.09 -15.12
N THR A 264 -8.05 3.83 -14.18
CA THR A 264 -8.76 4.80 -13.33
C THR A 264 -9.18 6.05 -14.12
N LEU A 265 -8.34 6.52 -15.04
CA LEU A 265 -8.61 7.70 -15.87
C LEU A 265 -9.44 7.39 -17.11
N PHE A 266 -9.51 6.12 -17.54
CA PHE A 266 -10.19 5.73 -18.77
C PHE A 266 -11.66 6.16 -18.85
N PRO A 267 -12.48 6.07 -17.78
CA PRO A 267 -13.85 6.59 -17.80
C PRO A 267 -13.93 8.10 -18.12
N LEU A 268 -12.99 8.90 -17.61
CA LEU A 268 -12.93 10.35 -17.88
C LEU A 268 -12.57 10.65 -19.34
N MET A 269 -11.66 9.86 -19.90
CA MET A 269 -11.24 10.01 -21.29
C MET A 269 -12.40 9.65 -22.25
N THR A 270 -13.09 8.54 -21.99
CA THR A 270 -14.24 8.13 -22.81
C THR A 270 -15.38 9.16 -22.75
N GLU A 271 -15.68 9.70 -21.57
CA GLU A 271 -16.65 10.79 -21.43
C GLU A 271 -16.23 12.03 -22.23
N ALA A 272 -14.97 12.46 -22.12
CA ALA A 272 -14.47 13.67 -22.78
C ALA A 272 -14.43 13.57 -24.31
N PHE A 273 -14.13 12.39 -24.87
CA PHE A 273 -13.95 12.21 -26.33
C PHE A 273 -15.16 11.59 -27.04
N GLN A 274 -15.93 10.73 -26.37
CA GLN A 274 -17.03 9.96 -26.97
C GLN A 274 -18.40 10.31 -26.38
N GLY A 275 -18.46 11.09 -25.29
CA GLY A 275 -19.71 11.48 -24.63
C GLY A 275 -20.40 10.37 -23.84
N ASN A 276 -19.81 9.18 -23.74
CA ASN A 276 -20.32 8.06 -22.95
C ASN A 276 -19.31 7.65 -21.85
N LYS A 277 -19.83 7.22 -20.69
CA LYS A 277 -19.00 6.70 -19.59
C LYS A 277 -18.87 5.20 -19.71
N ILE A 278 -17.64 4.71 -19.88
CA ILE A 278 -17.31 3.29 -19.74
C ILE A 278 -16.73 3.06 -18.34
N THR A 279 -17.33 2.16 -17.57
CA THR A 279 -16.80 1.76 -16.25
C THR A 279 -15.73 0.70 -16.40
N VAL A 280 -14.59 0.89 -15.73
CA VAL A 280 -13.51 -0.10 -15.65
C VAL A 280 -13.54 -0.76 -14.27
N GLY A 281 -13.97 -2.02 -14.22
CA GLY A 281 -14.08 -2.79 -12.98
C GLY A 281 -12.91 -3.75 -12.70
N PRO A 282 -13.00 -4.54 -11.61
CA PRO A 282 -11.96 -5.50 -11.19
C PRO A 282 -11.38 -6.40 -12.29
N PRO A 283 -12.17 -6.96 -13.24
CA PRO A 283 -11.64 -7.89 -14.24
C PRO A 283 -10.51 -7.31 -15.10
N PHE A 284 -10.54 -6.00 -15.39
CA PHE A 284 -9.45 -5.35 -16.13
C PHE A 284 -8.16 -5.35 -15.32
N TYR A 285 -8.23 -4.87 -14.08
CA TYR A 285 -7.06 -4.71 -13.23
C TYR A 285 -6.46 -6.07 -12.84
N GLU A 286 -7.29 -7.06 -12.54
CA GLU A 286 -6.81 -8.41 -12.20
C GLU A 286 -6.10 -9.08 -13.37
N LYS A 287 -6.66 -8.97 -14.57
CA LYS A 287 -6.07 -9.53 -15.79
C LYS A 287 -4.74 -8.87 -16.16
N VAL A 288 -4.62 -7.56 -15.96
CA VAL A 288 -3.41 -6.81 -16.30
C VAL A 288 -2.36 -6.89 -15.19
N ASN A 289 -2.75 -6.59 -13.95
CA ASN A 289 -1.81 -6.49 -12.83
C ASN A 289 -1.45 -7.85 -12.23
N GLY A 290 -2.33 -8.86 -12.28
CA GLY A 290 -2.08 -10.20 -11.73
C GLY A 290 -0.76 -10.82 -12.21
N PRO A 291 -0.51 -10.93 -13.53
CA PRO A 291 0.76 -11.42 -14.07
C PRO A 291 1.98 -10.57 -13.67
N ILE A 292 1.81 -9.24 -13.58
CA ILE A 292 2.89 -8.32 -13.21
C ILE A 292 3.25 -8.48 -11.72
N PHE A 293 2.26 -8.65 -10.84
CA PHE A 293 2.48 -8.98 -9.43
C PHE A 293 3.16 -10.33 -9.26
N LEU A 294 2.77 -11.35 -10.02
CA LEU A 294 3.45 -12.65 -10.01
C LEU A 294 4.93 -12.50 -10.38
N ALA A 295 5.23 -11.74 -11.45
CA ALA A 295 6.60 -11.46 -11.86
C ALA A 295 7.39 -10.70 -10.76
N LEU A 296 6.75 -9.76 -10.06
CA LEU A 296 7.35 -9.05 -8.91
C LEU A 296 7.68 -9.99 -7.75
N ILE A 297 6.79 -10.92 -7.40
CA ILE A 297 7.04 -11.90 -6.32
C ILE A 297 8.25 -12.77 -6.68
N ILE A 298 8.31 -13.29 -7.91
CA ILE A 298 9.46 -14.08 -8.37
C ILE A 298 10.74 -13.25 -8.32
N LEU A 299 10.71 -12.01 -8.80
CA LEU A 299 11.86 -11.11 -8.80
C LEU A 299 12.32 -10.76 -7.38
N MET A 300 11.41 -10.64 -6.43
CA MET A 300 11.69 -10.42 -5.01
C MET A 300 12.50 -11.57 -4.40
N GLY A 301 12.31 -12.81 -4.88
CA GLY A 301 13.16 -13.96 -4.54
C GLY A 301 14.49 -13.99 -5.29
N ILE A 302 14.49 -13.64 -6.58
CA ILE A 302 15.71 -13.62 -7.42
C ILE A 302 16.71 -12.55 -6.95
N GLY A 303 16.24 -11.33 -6.70
CA GLY A 303 17.07 -10.13 -6.48
C GLY A 303 18.14 -10.29 -5.38
N PRO A 304 17.79 -10.75 -4.16
CA PRO A 304 18.76 -10.97 -3.08
C PRO A 304 19.89 -11.93 -3.44
N MET A 305 19.60 -12.95 -4.26
CA MET A 305 20.53 -14.00 -4.66
C MET A 305 21.52 -13.60 -5.75
N LEU A 306 21.26 -12.50 -6.46
CA LEU A 306 22.16 -11.98 -7.50
C LEU A 306 23.37 -11.25 -6.90
N ALA A 307 24.53 -11.42 -7.54
CA ALA A 307 25.72 -10.64 -7.24
C ALA A 307 25.63 -9.24 -7.89
N TRP A 308 26.37 -8.27 -7.33
CA TRP A 308 26.59 -6.98 -7.98
C TRP A 308 27.46 -7.15 -9.24
N ARG A 309 27.25 -6.30 -10.26
CA ARG A 309 27.91 -6.31 -11.58
C ARG A 309 27.62 -7.53 -12.46
N LYS A 310 28.05 -8.73 -12.05
CA LYS A 310 27.88 -9.97 -12.84
C LYS A 310 27.71 -11.17 -11.93
N ALA A 311 26.64 -11.93 -12.13
CA ALA A 311 26.44 -13.22 -11.48
C ALA A 311 27.16 -14.33 -12.26
N SER A 312 27.93 -15.19 -11.58
CA SER A 312 28.48 -16.41 -12.19
C SER A 312 27.45 -17.54 -12.16
N TRP A 313 27.51 -18.43 -13.16
CA TRP A 313 26.58 -19.55 -13.27
C TRP A 313 26.64 -20.50 -12.06
N GLU A 314 27.83 -20.75 -11.54
CA GLU A 314 28.03 -21.56 -10.33
C GLU A 314 27.40 -20.92 -9.09
N SER A 315 27.54 -19.61 -8.93
CA SER A 315 26.90 -18.89 -7.82
C SER A 315 25.38 -18.93 -7.93
N ILE A 316 24.83 -18.85 -9.14
CA ILE A 316 23.40 -19.00 -9.39
C ILE A 316 22.95 -20.41 -8.99
N LYS A 317 23.54 -21.48 -9.54
CA LYS A 317 23.18 -22.86 -9.19
C LYS A 317 23.22 -23.10 -7.67
N ARG A 318 24.29 -22.67 -7.00
CA ARG A 318 24.47 -22.85 -5.55
C ARG A 318 23.43 -22.08 -4.73
N ASN A 319 23.09 -20.86 -5.12
CA ASN A 319 22.16 -20.01 -4.37
C ASN A 319 20.70 -20.40 -4.58
N PHE A 320 20.34 -20.82 -5.79
CA PHE A 320 18.95 -21.09 -6.17
C PHE A 320 18.50 -22.53 -5.87
N ARG A 321 19.43 -23.49 -5.71
CA ARG A 321 19.07 -24.91 -5.49
C ARG A 321 18.13 -25.11 -4.29
N SER A 322 18.48 -24.60 -3.12
CA SER A 322 17.66 -24.85 -1.91
C SER A 322 16.26 -24.20 -1.95
N PRO A 323 16.09 -22.93 -2.38
CA PRO A 323 14.75 -22.37 -2.55
C PRO A 323 13.92 -23.06 -3.63
N LEU A 324 14.55 -23.51 -4.74
CA LEU A 324 13.84 -24.25 -5.79
C LEU A 324 13.38 -25.63 -5.31
N VAL A 325 14.21 -26.35 -4.54
CA VAL A 325 13.81 -27.62 -3.91
C VAL A 325 12.64 -27.39 -2.95
N PHE A 326 12.69 -26.33 -2.14
CA PHE A 326 11.58 -25.98 -1.25
C PHE A 326 10.28 -25.69 -2.03
N ALA A 327 10.36 -24.92 -3.13
CA ALA A 327 9.20 -24.66 -3.99
C ALA A 327 8.68 -25.94 -4.68
N ALA A 328 9.56 -26.86 -5.08
CA ALA A 328 9.18 -28.14 -5.68
C ALA A 328 8.51 -29.09 -4.66
N ILE A 329 9.00 -29.13 -3.42
CA ILE A 329 8.33 -29.86 -2.34
C ILE A 329 6.95 -29.27 -2.10
N TRP A 330 6.83 -27.94 -2.08
CA TRP A 330 5.55 -27.27 -1.91
C TRP A 330 4.57 -27.58 -3.06
N PHE A 331 5.05 -27.63 -4.30
CA PHE A 331 4.27 -28.09 -5.45
C PHE A 331 3.73 -29.50 -5.25
N VAL A 332 4.58 -30.45 -4.84
CA VAL A 332 4.15 -31.84 -4.58
C VAL A 332 3.07 -31.88 -3.51
N ILE A 333 3.27 -31.18 -2.38
CA ILE A 333 2.27 -31.09 -1.30
C ILE A 333 0.94 -30.55 -1.81
N MET A 334 0.97 -29.46 -2.60
CA MET A 334 -0.25 -28.86 -3.13
C MET A 334 -1.03 -29.83 -4.03
N VAL A 335 -0.35 -30.55 -4.92
CA VAL A 335 -1.00 -31.43 -5.90
C VAL A 335 -1.43 -32.77 -5.29
N THR A 336 -0.67 -33.33 -4.34
CA THR A 336 -0.94 -34.67 -3.79
C THR A 336 -1.71 -34.66 -2.47
N LEU A 337 -1.39 -33.75 -1.55
CA LEU A 337 -1.99 -33.72 -0.21
C LEU A 337 -3.16 -32.74 -0.10
N LEU A 338 -3.13 -31.65 -0.87
CA LEU A 338 -4.16 -30.60 -0.83
C LEU A 338 -5.11 -30.64 -2.05
N ASP A 339 -4.84 -31.52 -3.02
CA ASP A 339 -5.60 -31.69 -4.27
C ASP A 339 -5.85 -30.37 -5.03
N VAL A 340 -4.89 -29.44 -5.00
CA VAL A 340 -4.97 -28.19 -5.75
C VAL A 340 -4.63 -28.45 -7.21
N ARG A 341 -5.56 -28.11 -8.11
CA ARG A 341 -5.43 -28.33 -9.56
C ARG A 341 -5.38 -27.04 -10.39
N ASP A 342 -5.78 -25.90 -9.82
CA ASP A 342 -5.75 -24.61 -10.53
C ASP A 342 -4.31 -24.14 -10.78
N ILE A 343 -3.98 -23.90 -12.06
CA ILE A 343 -2.62 -23.58 -12.48
C ILE A 343 -2.13 -22.23 -11.95
N PHE A 344 -3.00 -21.22 -11.89
CA PHE A 344 -2.62 -19.89 -11.42
C PHE A 344 -2.30 -19.90 -9.93
N THR A 345 -3.09 -20.65 -9.16
CA THR A 345 -2.87 -20.89 -7.73
C THR A 345 -1.56 -21.62 -7.48
N ILE A 346 -1.28 -22.67 -8.25
CA ILE A 346 -0.02 -23.42 -8.14
C ILE A 346 1.17 -22.50 -8.44
N LEU A 347 1.15 -21.78 -9.57
CA LEU A 347 2.24 -20.88 -9.96
C LEU A 347 2.48 -19.78 -8.92
N GLY A 348 1.41 -19.14 -8.46
CA GLY A 348 1.49 -18.09 -7.44
C GLY A 348 2.00 -18.60 -6.09
N ALA A 349 1.47 -19.72 -5.61
CA ALA A 349 1.93 -20.32 -4.36
C ALA A 349 3.37 -20.83 -4.45
N MET A 350 3.81 -21.37 -5.59
CA MET A 350 5.20 -21.74 -5.84
C MET A 350 6.12 -20.52 -5.83
N ALA A 351 5.72 -19.40 -6.44
CA ALA A 351 6.47 -18.16 -6.40
C ALA A 351 6.62 -17.61 -4.97
N CYS A 352 5.54 -17.69 -4.17
CA CYS A 352 5.58 -17.35 -2.74
C CYS A 352 6.50 -18.28 -1.96
N ALA A 353 6.39 -19.60 -2.16
CA ALA A 353 7.23 -20.60 -1.49
C ALA A 353 8.72 -20.41 -1.84
N PHE A 354 9.04 -20.24 -3.13
CA PHE A 354 10.40 -19.93 -3.59
C PHE A 354 10.96 -18.69 -2.87
N THR A 355 10.20 -17.59 -2.86
CA THR A 355 10.63 -16.33 -2.27
C THR A 355 10.78 -16.43 -0.74
N LEU A 356 9.87 -17.13 -0.08
CA LEU A 356 9.97 -17.43 1.35
C LEU A 356 11.22 -18.26 1.65
N GLY A 357 11.50 -19.28 0.83
CA GLY A 357 12.71 -20.09 0.94
C GLY A 357 14.00 -19.26 0.82
N VAL A 358 14.02 -18.27 -0.07
CA VAL A 358 15.13 -17.30 -0.17
C VAL A 358 15.27 -16.49 1.11
N VAL A 359 14.18 -15.93 1.64
CA VAL A 359 14.21 -15.14 2.89
C VAL A 359 14.72 -16.00 4.05
N VAL A 360 14.19 -17.21 4.22
CA VAL A 360 14.62 -18.15 5.28
C VAL A 360 16.11 -18.48 5.14
N LEU A 361 16.58 -18.73 3.91
CA LEU A 361 17.99 -19.00 3.64
C LEU A 361 18.90 -17.81 4.01
N GLU A 362 18.47 -16.58 3.73
CA GLU A 362 19.20 -15.36 4.05
C GLU A 362 19.31 -15.13 5.56
N TYR A 363 18.25 -15.42 6.32
CA TYR A 363 18.30 -15.43 7.79
C TYR A 363 19.22 -16.52 8.32
N TYR A 364 19.08 -17.76 7.82
CA TYR A 364 19.90 -18.88 8.25
C TYR A 364 21.40 -18.62 8.02
N ARG A 365 21.77 -18.15 6.82
CA ARG A 365 23.16 -17.79 6.47
C ARG A 365 23.69 -16.69 7.37
N GLY A 366 22.90 -15.66 7.64
CA GLY A 366 23.29 -14.56 8.51
C GLY A 366 23.54 -14.99 9.96
N VAL A 367 22.64 -15.81 10.52
CA VAL A 367 22.78 -16.35 11.89
C VAL A 367 23.98 -17.28 12.00
N LYS A 368 24.15 -18.20 11.03
CA LYS A 368 25.27 -19.13 10.98
C LYS A 368 26.62 -18.40 10.94
N MET A 369 26.75 -17.42 10.05
CA MET A 369 27.95 -16.60 9.94
C MET A 369 28.24 -15.85 11.25
N ARG A 370 27.24 -15.21 11.85
CA ARG A 370 27.42 -14.47 13.11
C ARG A 370 27.90 -15.39 14.23
N ARG A 371 27.30 -16.58 14.37
CA ARG A 371 27.72 -17.58 15.36
C ARG A 371 29.16 -18.04 15.14
N GLN A 372 29.56 -18.29 13.89
CA GLN A 372 30.94 -18.69 13.57
C GLN A 372 31.96 -17.60 13.93
N THR A 373 31.59 -16.33 13.81
CA THR A 373 32.49 -15.21 14.15
C THR A 373 32.50 -14.87 15.65
N THR A 374 31.37 -15.00 16.37
CA THR A 374 31.23 -14.48 17.74
C THR A 374 30.99 -15.54 18.81
N GLY A 375 30.79 -16.82 18.46
CA GLY A 375 30.49 -17.90 19.40
C GLY A 375 29.11 -17.81 20.10
N GLN A 376 28.26 -16.85 19.72
CA GLN A 376 26.98 -16.59 20.40
C GLN A 376 25.95 -17.72 20.20
N ALA A 377 25.07 -17.92 21.19
CA ALA A 377 23.91 -18.80 21.08
C ALA A 377 22.92 -18.31 19.99
N TYR A 378 22.12 -19.21 19.43
CA TYR A 378 21.23 -18.92 18.29
C TYR A 378 20.29 -17.71 18.50
N PRO A 379 19.55 -17.58 19.62
CA PRO A 379 18.64 -16.43 19.81
C PRO A 379 19.38 -15.09 19.88
N VAL A 380 20.54 -15.09 20.54
CA VAL A 380 21.39 -13.88 20.67
C VAL A 380 21.99 -13.51 19.32
N ALA A 381 22.48 -14.49 18.55
CA ALA A 381 23.01 -14.28 17.21
C ALA A 381 21.95 -13.70 16.27
N LEU A 382 20.72 -14.20 16.33
CA LEU A 382 19.58 -13.68 15.55
C LEU A 382 19.27 -12.22 15.91
N SER A 383 19.07 -11.92 17.20
CA SER A 383 18.75 -10.55 17.65
C SER A 383 19.89 -9.57 17.31
N SER A 384 21.13 -9.97 17.55
CA SER A 384 22.34 -9.20 17.24
C SER A 384 22.48 -8.93 15.75
N MET A 385 22.18 -9.91 14.89
CA MET A 385 22.21 -9.78 13.44
C MET A 385 21.14 -8.79 12.95
N VAL A 386 19.90 -8.94 13.41
CA VAL A 386 18.79 -8.04 13.02
C VAL A 386 19.07 -6.61 13.48
N THR A 387 19.51 -6.42 14.73
CA THR A 387 19.82 -5.09 15.28
C THR A 387 21.04 -4.43 14.62
N SER A 388 22.01 -5.21 14.13
CA SER A 388 23.19 -4.70 13.41
C SER A 388 22.85 -4.23 12.00
N ASN A 389 21.86 -4.84 11.33
CA ASN A 389 21.46 -4.49 9.96
C ASN A 389 19.94 -4.39 9.82
N ARG A 390 19.33 -3.50 10.61
CA ARG A 390 17.88 -3.37 10.73
C ARG A 390 17.19 -3.11 9.41
N ARG A 391 17.82 -2.34 8.52
CA ARG A 391 17.28 -2.05 7.19
C ARG A 391 17.12 -3.31 6.35
N ARG A 392 18.13 -4.18 6.30
CA ARG A 392 18.07 -5.41 5.48
C ARG A 392 17.04 -6.38 6.03
N TYR A 393 17.13 -6.68 7.32
CA TYR A 393 16.26 -7.68 7.95
C TYR A 393 14.83 -7.18 8.16
N GLY A 394 14.64 -5.89 8.46
CA GLY A 394 13.31 -5.26 8.43
C GLY A 394 12.66 -5.33 7.05
N GLY A 395 13.44 -5.08 5.98
CA GLY A 395 12.98 -5.27 4.60
C GLY A 395 12.58 -6.71 4.27
N TYR A 396 13.31 -7.72 4.77
CA TYR A 396 12.91 -9.12 4.59
C TYR A 396 11.63 -9.49 5.36
N ILE A 397 11.41 -8.93 6.55
CA ILE A 397 10.14 -9.09 7.29
C ILE A 397 8.99 -8.48 6.50
N VAL A 398 9.18 -7.27 5.96
CA VAL A 398 8.21 -6.64 5.04
C VAL A 398 7.86 -7.58 3.89
N HIS A 399 8.87 -8.17 3.23
CA HIS A 399 8.63 -9.10 2.12
C HIS A 399 7.79 -10.31 2.55
N VAL A 400 8.02 -10.88 3.74
CA VAL A 400 7.16 -11.95 4.27
C VAL A 400 5.72 -11.47 4.44
N GLY A 401 5.51 -10.24 4.94
CA GLY A 401 4.18 -9.62 5.01
C GLY A 401 3.49 -9.54 3.64
N ILE A 402 4.23 -9.13 2.61
CA ILE A 402 3.74 -9.09 1.22
C ILE A 402 3.39 -10.49 0.69
N LEU A 403 4.18 -11.52 1.02
CA LEU A 403 3.86 -12.91 0.63
C LEU A 403 2.57 -13.42 1.27
N LEU A 404 2.31 -13.07 2.54
CA LEU A 404 1.06 -13.43 3.22
C LEU A 404 -0.14 -12.73 2.58
N ILE A 405 0.00 -11.43 2.27
CA ILE A 405 -1.03 -10.67 1.54
C ILE A 405 -1.28 -11.30 0.16
N ALA A 406 -0.23 -11.64 -0.59
CA ALA A 406 -0.37 -12.24 -1.92
C ALA A 406 -1.12 -13.58 -1.87
N LEU A 407 -0.81 -14.44 -0.89
CA LEU A 407 -1.52 -15.71 -0.69
C LEU A 407 -3.00 -15.49 -0.36
N ALA A 408 -3.32 -14.50 0.48
CA ALA A 408 -4.70 -14.16 0.81
C ALA A 408 -5.47 -13.63 -0.42
N VAL A 409 -4.87 -12.72 -1.18
CA VAL A 409 -5.47 -12.16 -2.41
C VAL A 409 -5.74 -13.28 -3.43
N MET A 410 -4.79 -14.18 -3.66
CA MET A 410 -5.01 -15.33 -4.55
C MET A 410 -6.09 -16.27 -4.02
N GLY A 411 -6.12 -16.52 -2.71
CA GLY A 411 -7.15 -17.35 -2.08
C GLY A 411 -8.56 -16.84 -2.33
N VAL A 412 -8.78 -15.54 -2.14
CA VAL A 412 -10.09 -14.91 -2.42
C VAL A 412 -10.38 -14.88 -3.91
N ASN A 413 -9.49 -14.31 -4.73
CA ASN A 413 -9.79 -14.06 -6.14
C ASN A 413 -9.94 -15.33 -6.98
N LEU A 414 -9.27 -16.43 -6.60
CA LEU A 414 -9.31 -17.68 -7.37
C LEU A 414 -10.22 -18.76 -6.76
N HIS A 415 -10.54 -18.68 -5.46
CA HIS A 415 -11.26 -19.77 -4.75
C HIS A 415 -12.44 -19.30 -3.90
N GLN A 416 -12.85 -18.03 -3.98
CA GLN A 416 -14.08 -17.58 -3.35
C GLN A 416 -15.29 -18.36 -3.89
N LYS A 417 -16.17 -18.77 -2.98
CA LYS A 417 -17.46 -19.37 -3.30
C LYS A 417 -18.56 -18.43 -2.85
N GLN A 418 -19.59 -18.26 -3.67
CA GLN A 418 -20.71 -17.38 -3.37
C GLN A 418 -22.06 -18.09 -3.56
N ALA A 419 -23.05 -17.66 -2.79
CA ALA A 419 -24.45 -18.03 -2.97
C ALA A 419 -25.35 -16.87 -2.56
N GLU A 420 -26.38 -16.61 -3.36
CA GLU A 420 -27.44 -15.64 -3.06
C GLU A 420 -28.75 -16.40 -2.98
N VAL A 421 -29.43 -16.30 -1.83
CA VAL A 421 -30.61 -17.11 -1.52
C VAL A 421 -31.65 -16.27 -0.81
N THR A 422 -32.91 -16.55 -1.09
CA THR A 422 -34.05 -15.97 -0.36
C THR A 422 -34.71 -17.07 0.44
N LEU A 423 -34.80 -16.88 1.75
CA LEU A 423 -35.21 -17.92 2.70
C LEU A 423 -36.37 -17.45 3.57
N LYS A 424 -37.22 -18.39 3.98
CA LYS A 424 -38.16 -18.27 5.09
C LYS A 424 -37.53 -18.78 6.40
N PRO A 425 -38.01 -18.32 7.56
CA PRO A 425 -37.59 -18.90 8.84
C PRO A 425 -37.80 -20.43 8.85
N GLY A 426 -36.78 -21.15 9.31
CA GLY A 426 -36.67 -22.61 9.29
C GLY A 426 -35.98 -23.19 8.05
N GLU A 427 -35.92 -22.46 6.94
CA GLU A 427 -35.27 -22.93 5.71
C GLU A 427 -33.75 -22.87 5.80
N THR A 428 -33.09 -23.63 4.94
CA THR A 428 -31.62 -23.75 4.90
C THR A 428 -31.07 -23.50 3.51
N ALA A 429 -29.84 -22.99 3.47
CA ALA A 429 -29.05 -22.89 2.26
C ALA A 429 -27.61 -23.33 2.52
N SER A 430 -26.90 -23.76 1.48
CA SER A 430 -25.53 -24.24 1.59
C SER A 430 -24.57 -23.47 0.71
N VAL A 431 -23.36 -23.20 1.21
CA VAL A 431 -22.28 -22.52 0.49
C VAL A 431 -20.92 -23.02 1.00
N GLY A 432 -20.04 -23.44 0.09
CA GLY A 432 -18.66 -23.83 0.41
C GLY A 432 -18.51 -24.86 1.55
N GLY A 433 -19.45 -25.80 1.68
CA GLY A 433 -19.46 -26.83 2.72
C GLY A 433 -20.04 -26.39 4.07
N PHE A 434 -20.59 -25.18 4.16
CA PHE A 434 -21.43 -24.75 5.27
C PHE A 434 -22.91 -24.89 4.88
N THR A 435 -23.75 -25.14 5.87
CA THR A 435 -25.20 -25.04 5.76
C THR A 435 -25.68 -24.02 6.78
N LEU A 436 -26.43 -23.02 6.34
CA LEU A 436 -26.99 -21.97 7.19
C LEU A 436 -28.49 -22.19 7.26
N ARG A 437 -29.04 -22.17 8.48
CA ARG A 437 -30.48 -22.14 8.71
C ARG A 437 -30.89 -20.74 9.10
N TYR A 438 -31.92 -20.22 8.45
CA TYR A 438 -32.49 -18.94 8.83
C TYR A 438 -33.46 -19.13 9.99
N ASP A 439 -33.17 -18.55 11.16
CA ASP A 439 -33.95 -18.79 12.37
C ASP A 439 -35.05 -17.72 12.57
N SER A 440 -34.71 -16.43 12.46
CA SER A 440 -35.68 -15.34 12.67
C SER A 440 -35.21 -13.98 12.15
N LEU A 441 -36.16 -13.08 11.85
CA LEU A 441 -35.91 -11.66 11.60
C LEU A 441 -36.28 -10.82 12.84
N ALA A 442 -35.45 -9.83 13.13
CA ALA A 442 -35.73 -8.75 14.05
C ALA A 442 -35.70 -7.44 13.25
N ALA A 443 -36.81 -7.13 12.56
CA ALA A 443 -36.90 -5.98 11.67
C ALA A 443 -37.17 -4.67 12.42
N ASN A 444 -36.60 -3.57 11.91
CA ASN A 444 -36.88 -2.19 12.32
C ASN A 444 -36.81 -1.95 13.84
N GLN A 445 -35.87 -2.60 14.53
CA GLN A 445 -35.67 -2.36 15.96
C GLN A 445 -35.19 -0.92 16.18
N ARG A 446 -36.04 -0.12 16.85
CA ARG A 446 -35.70 1.26 17.21
C ARG A 446 -34.56 1.29 18.23
N ARG A 447 -33.52 2.04 17.89
CA ARG A 447 -32.43 2.48 18.79
C ARG A 447 -32.54 3.99 18.98
N SER A 448 -31.57 4.57 19.71
CA SER A 448 -31.53 6.01 20.01
C SER A 448 -31.68 6.89 18.77
N ASP A 449 -30.93 6.59 17.71
CA ASP A 449 -30.74 7.41 16.52
C ASP A 449 -30.78 6.59 15.22
N SER A 450 -31.30 5.36 15.29
CA SER A 450 -31.31 4.43 14.16
C SER A 450 -32.40 3.36 14.26
N LEU A 451 -32.75 2.81 13.10
CA LEU A 451 -33.49 1.57 12.95
C LEU A 451 -32.50 0.46 12.57
N VAL A 452 -32.58 -0.66 13.29
CA VAL A 452 -31.72 -1.82 13.07
C VAL A 452 -32.56 -3.03 12.69
N THR A 453 -32.31 -3.59 11.52
CA THR A 453 -32.85 -4.89 11.13
C THR A 453 -31.75 -5.94 11.23
N SER A 454 -31.99 -7.04 11.94
CA SER A 454 -31.05 -8.15 12.06
C SER A 454 -31.71 -9.50 11.79
N ALA A 455 -30.92 -10.47 11.34
CA ALA A 455 -31.39 -11.81 11.02
C ALA A 455 -30.55 -12.86 11.74
N ALA A 456 -31.17 -13.73 12.52
CA ALA A 456 -30.47 -14.82 13.21
C ALA A 456 -30.28 -16.01 12.26
N LEU A 457 -29.03 -16.46 12.13
CA LEU A 457 -28.63 -17.58 11.29
C LEU A 457 -27.84 -18.61 12.08
N THR A 458 -28.31 -19.86 12.15
CA THR A 458 -27.53 -20.96 12.73
C THR A 458 -26.63 -21.59 11.66
N VAL A 459 -25.34 -21.74 11.95
CA VAL A 459 -24.34 -22.26 11.01
C VAL A 459 -23.96 -23.70 11.35
N PHE A 460 -24.05 -24.58 10.36
CA PHE A 460 -23.68 -25.98 10.43
C PHE A 460 -22.51 -26.31 9.50
N LYS A 461 -21.68 -27.26 9.90
CA LYS A 461 -20.65 -27.89 9.03
C LYS A 461 -20.55 -29.37 9.37
N GLY A 462 -20.77 -30.24 8.36
CA GLY A 462 -20.83 -31.69 8.57
C GLY A 462 -21.94 -32.12 9.54
N GLY A 463 -23.11 -31.47 9.48
CA GLY A 463 -24.26 -31.75 10.34
C GLY A 463 -24.17 -31.21 11.77
N LYS A 464 -23.00 -30.75 12.23
CA LYS A 464 -22.82 -30.15 13.56
C LYS A 464 -22.99 -28.64 13.51
N GLN A 465 -23.74 -28.08 14.46
CA GLN A 465 -23.78 -26.62 14.67
C GLN A 465 -22.41 -26.13 15.17
N ILE A 466 -21.86 -25.13 14.48
CA ILE A 466 -20.52 -24.59 14.76
C ILE A 466 -20.51 -23.10 15.11
N ASP A 467 -21.61 -22.38 14.86
CA ASP A 467 -21.74 -20.95 15.13
C ASP A 467 -23.19 -20.45 15.00
N THR A 468 -23.42 -19.21 15.39
CA THR A 468 -24.63 -18.43 15.07
C THR A 468 -24.21 -17.05 14.60
N LEU A 469 -24.77 -16.58 13.48
CA LEU A 469 -24.46 -15.30 12.85
C LEU A 469 -25.69 -14.37 12.90
N ASP A 470 -25.43 -13.07 13.01
CA ASP A 470 -26.45 -12.03 13.17
C ASP A 470 -26.14 -10.84 12.24
N PRO A 471 -26.21 -11.01 10.90
CA PRO A 471 -26.01 -9.91 9.95
C PRO A 471 -27.08 -8.84 10.14
N LYS A 472 -26.69 -7.57 9.98
CA LYS A 472 -27.58 -6.41 10.23
C LYS A 472 -27.58 -5.39 9.11
N ARG A 473 -28.69 -4.66 9.03
CA ARG A 473 -28.85 -3.42 8.27
C ARG A 473 -29.22 -2.31 9.24
N VAL A 474 -28.52 -1.18 9.16
CA VAL A 474 -28.73 -0.02 10.04
C VAL A 474 -29.10 1.19 9.19
N VAL A 475 -30.22 1.85 9.52
CA VAL A 475 -30.65 3.11 8.92
C VAL A 475 -30.61 4.18 10.00
N TYR A 476 -29.83 5.24 9.80
CA TYR A 476 -29.71 6.34 10.76
C TYR A 476 -30.73 7.44 10.45
N ASP A 477 -31.33 8.02 11.49
CA ASP A 477 -32.42 9.00 11.38
C ASP A 477 -32.03 10.24 10.54
N ASN A 478 -30.77 10.69 10.63
CA ASN A 478 -30.29 11.88 9.91
C ASN A 478 -29.84 11.60 8.46
N GLN A 479 -29.89 10.34 8.01
CA GLN A 479 -29.40 9.88 6.70
C GLN A 479 -30.37 8.81 6.15
N GLU A 480 -31.67 9.09 6.22
CA GLU A 480 -32.70 8.21 5.66
C GLU A 480 -32.39 7.91 4.18
N GLY A 481 -32.56 6.64 3.79
CA GLY A 481 -32.22 6.16 2.44
C GLY A 481 -30.74 5.77 2.22
N GLN A 482 -29.87 5.91 3.23
CA GLN A 482 -28.47 5.41 3.19
C GLN A 482 -28.23 4.30 4.24
N PRO A 483 -28.84 3.10 4.06
CA PRO A 483 -28.61 1.98 4.95
C PRO A 483 -27.16 1.49 4.91
N VAL A 484 -26.60 1.20 6.08
CA VAL A 484 -25.27 0.62 6.25
C VAL A 484 -25.39 -0.85 6.65
N SER A 485 -24.59 -1.70 6.01
CA SER A 485 -24.51 -3.11 6.37
C SER A 485 -23.56 -3.32 7.53
N ARG A 486 -23.93 -4.19 8.46
CA ARG A 486 -22.99 -4.84 9.39
C ARG A 486 -22.94 -6.31 9.04
N ILE A 487 -21.88 -6.68 8.35
CA ILE A 487 -21.70 -8.05 7.87
C ILE A 487 -21.39 -8.97 9.05
N ALA A 488 -22.01 -10.15 9.07
CA ALA A 488 -21.63 -11.19 10.00
C ALA A 488 -20.51 -12.04 9.38
N ILE A 489 -19.37 -12.10 10.07
CA ILE A 489 -18.17 -12.78 9.60
C ILE A 489 -17.71 -13.78 10.65
N ARG A 490 -17.60 -15.04 10.25
CA ARG A 490 -16.95 -16.09 11.03
C ARG A 490 -15.54 -16.31 10.50
N THR A 491 -14.56 -15.73 11.17
CA THR A 491 -13.16 -15.80 10.75
C THR A 491 -12.45 -17.06 11.25
N ARG A 492 -11.73 -17.74 10.35
CA ARG A 492 -10.79 -18.84 10.68
C ARG A 492 -9.53 -18.73 9.82
N PRO A 493 -8.39 -19.32 10.26
CA PRO A 493 -7.14 -19.32 9.48
C PRO A 493 -7.27 -19.81 8.03
N GLN A 494 -8.18 -20.74 7.75
CA GLN A 494 -8.36 -21.32 6.43
C GLN A 494 -9.32 -20.51 5.56
N GLN A 495 -10.40 -19.98 6.14
CA GLN A 495 -11.45 -19.27 5.42
C GLN A 495 -12.37 -18.49 6.36
N ASP A 496 -12.96 -17.43 5.84
CA ASP A 496 -14.08 -16.72 6.45
C ASP A 496 -15.40 -17.22 5.86
N LEU A 497 -16.42 -17.37 6.71
CA LEU A 497 -17.81 -17.38 6.26
C LEU A 497 -18.37 -15.99 6.48
N TYR A 498 -18.72 -15.33 5.38
CA TYR A 498 -19.19 -13.95 5.32
C TYR A 498 -20.66 -13.98 4.91
N VAL A 499 -21.52 -13.29 5.67
CA VAL A 499 -22.95 -13.24 5.38
C VAL A 499 -23.48 -11.82 5.45
N LEU A 500 -24.16 -11.42 4.38
CA LEU A 500 -24.86 -10.16 4.23
C LEU A 500 -26.37 -10.40 4.23
N LEU A 501 -27.11 -9.61 5.02
CA LEU A 501 -28.55 -9.44 4.86
C LEU A 501 -28.79 -8.39 3.76
N ALA A 502 -29.20 -8.84 2.58
CA ALA A 502 -29.31 -8.00 1.38
C ALA A 502 -30.68 -7.32 1.26
N ALA A 503 -31.75 -8.08 1.50
CA ALA A 503 -33.13 -7.60 1.45
C ALA A 503 -34.00 -8.42 2.42
N TRP A 504 -35.16 -7.89 2.78
CA TRP A 504 -36.16 -8.59 3.57
C TRP A 504 -37.55 -8.00 3.36
N ASP A 505 -38.56 -8.75 3.75
CA ASP A 505 -39.95 -8.32 3.80
C ASP A 505 -40.47 -8.43 5.25
N ASP A 506 -40.94 -7.30 5.79
CA ASP A 506 -41.32 -7.18 7.20
C ASP A 506 -42.54 -8.05 7.54
N GLN A 507 -43.45 -8.30 6.60
CA GLN A 507 -44.71 -9.02 6.84
C GLN A 507 -44.53 -10.54 6.79
N THR A 508 -43.87 -11.01 5.74
CA THR A 508 -43.65 -12.43 5.48
C THR A 508 -42.43 -12.98 6.19
N GLN A 509 -41.57 -12.11 6.73
CA GLN A 509 -40.30 -12.46 7.36
C GLN A 509 -39.34 -13.17 6.39
N VAL A 510 -39.57 -13.04 5.09
CA VAL A 510 -38.67 -13.57 4.06
C VAL A 510 -37.45 -12.67 3.97
N ALA A 511 -36.26 -13.25 3.89
CA ALA A 511 -35.00 -12.51 3.79
C ALA A 511 -34.07 -13.08 2.73
N THR A 512 -33.42 -12.18 2.00
CA THR A 512 -32.37 -12.49 1.03
C THR A 512 -31.00 -12.34 1.66
N PHE A 513 -30.19 -13.39 1.55
CA PHE A 513 -28.83 -13.45 2.05
C PHE A 513 -27.85 -13.62 0.90
N VAL A 514 -26.78 -12.84 0.93
CA VAL A 514 -25.60 -13.07 0.08
C VAL A 514 -24.50 -13.62 0.98
N MET A 515 -24.01 -14.80 0.64
CA MET A 515 -23.06 -15.55 1.44
C MET A 515 -21.79 -15.81 0.65
N PHE A 516 -20.63 -15.55 1.26
CA PHE A 516 -19.33 -15.82 0.69
C PHE A 516 -18.51 -16.74 1.60
N VAL A 517 -17.77 -17.66 1.00
CA VAL A 517 -16.69 -18.37 1.66
C VAL A 517 -15.38 -17.85 1.07
N ASN A 518 -14.65 -17.09 1.88
CA ASN A 518 -13.45 -16.37 1.47
C ASN A 518 -12.20 -17.03 2.03
N PRO A 519 -11.39 -17.72 1.23
CA PRO A 519 -10.20 -18.39 1.72
C PRO A 519 -9.13 -17.38 2.18
N LEU A 520 -8.46 -17.70 3.28
CA LEU A 520 -7.20 -17.07 3.72
C LEU A 520 -7.25 -15.56 4.06
N VAL A 521 -8.42 -14.92 4.13
CA VAL A 521 -8.53 -13.45 4.34
C VAL A 521 -7.78 -12.96 5.58
N ILE A 522 -7.80 -13.70 6.69
CA ILE A 522 -7.07 -13.32 7.91
C ILE A 522 -5.56 -13.16 7.69
N TRP A 523 -4.98 -13.86 6.71
CA TRP A 523 -3.56 -13.72 6.36
C TRP A 523 -3.25 -12.40 5.65
N LEU A 524 -4.26 -11.74 5.05
CA LEU A 524 -4.12 -10.38 4.56
C LEU A 524 -3.86 -9.41 5.72
N TRP A 525 -4.65 -9.52 6.80
CA TRP A 525 -4.50 -8.68 7.98
C TRP A 525 -3.21 -8.98 8.76
N ILE A 526 -2.88 -10.26 8.95
CA ILE A 526 -1.62 -10.68 9.56
C ILE A 526 -0.44 -10.17 8.72
N GLY A 527 -0.50 -10.32 7.39
CA GLY A 527 0.51 -9.82 6.47
C GLY A 527 0.68 -8.31 6.57
N GLY A 528 -0.40 -7.55 6.73
CA GLY A 528 -0.37 -6.12 7.00
C GLY A 528 0.31 -5.76 8.33
N GLY A 529 0.07 -6.53 9.39
CA GLY A 529 0.76 -6.39 10.67
C GLY A 529 2.27 -6.68 10.56
N VAL A 530 2.63 -7.75 9.85
CA VAL A 530 4.04 -8.13 9.59
C VAL A 530 4.75 -7.06 8.75
N PHE A 531 4.07 -6.52 7.74
CA PHE A 531 4.54 -5.38 6.95
C PHE A 531 4.88 -4.18 7.84
N LEU A 532 3.97 -3.78 8.72
CA LEU A 532 4.18 -2.63 9.60
C LEU A 532 5.33 -2.89 10.57
N PHE A 533 5.37 -4.07 11.18
CA PHE A 533 6.44 -4.48 12.09
C PHE A 533 7.82 -4.46 11.43
N GLY A 534 7.96 -5.04 10.24
CA GLY A 534 9.20 -5.03 9.47
C GLY A 534 9.65 -3.61 9.11
N THR A 535 8.70 -2.73 8.81
CA THR A 535 8.96 -1.33 8.48
C THR A 535 9.45 -0.54 9.70
N ILE A 536 8.86 -0.75 10.87
CA ILE A 536 9.31 -0.15 12.15
C ILE A 536 10.76 -0.55 12.43
N ILE A 537 11.10 -1.83 12.25
CA ILE A 537 12.49 -2.30 12.39
C ILE A 537 13.40 -1.56 11.40
N ALA A 538 13.00 -1.44 10.13
CA ALA A 538 13.80 -0.80 9.09
C ALA A 538 14.05 0.71 9.33
N ILE A 539 13.09 1.41 9.95
CA ILE A 539 13.20 2.84 10.31
C ILE A 539 14.08 3.06 11.54
N TRP A 540 14.15 2.08 12.45
CA TRP A 540 14.82 2.23 13.75
C TRP A 540 16.30 2.64 13.60
N PRO A 541 16.75 3.75 14.23
CA PRO A 541 18.11 4.27 14.06
C PRO A 541 19.20 3.23 14.35
N SER A 542 20.10 2.99 13.39
CA SER A 542 21.30 2.17 13.64
C SER A 542 22.21 2.85 14.66
N ARG A 543 22.79 2.05 15.56
CA ARG A 543 23.91 2.50 16.40
C ARG A 543 25.16 2.55 15.51
N GLN A 544 25.22 3.49 14.58
CA GLN A 544 26.50 3.87 13.95
C GLN A 544 27.04 5.11 14.67
N PRO A 545 28.37 5.19 14.91
CA PRO A 545 28.97 6.36 15.55
C PRO A 545 28.64 7.62 14.77
N ALA A 546 28.42 8.73 15.48
CA ALA A 546 28.28 10.04 14.89
C ALA A 546 29.44 10.28 13.89
N TYR A 547 29.10 10.60 12.65
CA TYR A 547 30.08 10.87 11.60
C TYR A 547 30.98 12.03 12.04
N ALA A 548 32.30 11.86 11.96
CA ALA A 548 33.23 12.97 12.04
C ALA A 548 32.92 13.95 10.89
N PRO A 549 32.84 15.27 11.13
CA PRO A 549 32.65 16.24 10.08
C PRO A 549 33.77 16.10 9.05
N ILE A 550 33.39 15.94 7.78
CA ILE A 550 34.36 16.01 6.67
C ILE A 550 34.93 17.44 6.70
N PRO A 551 36.26 17.63 6.80
CA PRO A 551 36.85 18.96 6.76
C PRO A 551 36.38 19.70 5.50
N ALA A 552 35.98 20.96 5.66
CA ALA A 552 35.71 21.82 4.53
C ALA A 552 36.91 21.77 3.57
N ARG A 553 36.67 21.52 2.28
CA ARG A 553 37.71 21.62 1.25
C ARG A 553 38.42 22.96 1.43
N GLN A 554 39.72 22.93 1.76
CA GLN A 554 40.53 24.12 1.74
C GLN A 554 40.43 24.76 0.35
N PRO A 555 40.26 26.09 0.25
CA PRO A 555 40.35 26.77 -1.02
C PRO A 555 41.72 26.47 -1.63
N VAL A 556 41.72 25.99 -2.86
CA VAL A 556 42.96 25.80 -3.63
C VAL A 556 43.63 27.17 -3.68
N ALA A 557 44.80 27.29 -3.03
CA ALA A 557 45.61 28.48 -3.11
C ALA A 557 45.88 28.78 -4.58
N GLY A 558 45.39 29.92 -5.06
CA GLY A 558 45.63 30.40 -6.41
C GLY A 558 47.11 30.66 -6.58
N GLY A 559 47.82 29.73 -7.22
CA GLY A 559 49.14 30.00 -7.77
C GLY A 559 48.99 31.02 -8.90
N LEU A 560 49.48 32.23 -8.67
CA LEU A 560 49.68 33.22 -9.72
C LEU A 560 50.70 32.66 -10.72
N PRO A 561 50.41 32.66 -12.04
CA PRO A 561 51.42 32.33 -13.04
C PRO A 561 52.47 33.46 -13.09
N THR A 562 53.71 33.13 -12.74
CA THR A 562 54.88 33.95 -13.03
C THR A 562 55.02 34.10 -14.54
N LYS A 563 54.94 35.35 -15.03
CA LYS A 563 55.35 35.69 -16.39
C LYS A 563 56.88 35.59 -16.48
N ALA A 564 57.36 34.82 -17.46
CA ALA A 564 58.66 35.01 -18.09
C ALA A 564 58.39 35.42 -19.54
#